data_AF-A0AAQ2FQY1-F1
#
_entry.id   AF-A0AAQ2FQY1-F1
#
_cell.length_a   1.000
_cell.length_b   1.000
_cell.length_c   1.000
_cell.angle_alpha   90.00
_cell.angle_beta   90.00
_cell.angle_gamma   90.00
#
_symmetry.space_group_name_H-M   'P 1'
#
loop_
_entity.id
_entity.type
_entity.pdbx_description
1 polymer ?
#
loop_
_entity_poly.entity_id
_entity_poly.type
_entity_poly.pdbx_seq_one_letter_code
_entity_poly.pdbx_strand_id
1 'polypeptide(L)'
;MPQDDFYTKMRAGLSALLRQWRSLGQADADQLALILAETARVAKLGTPDATPNGATLEQWSQDTQGEMPLWAPRTAVFLLNQMPARPTPQSDEEACAWAYCWLRNRSFESLDAARSALPSHLVEPLAEALEAAWRDQQGLRLV
;
A
#
# COMPACT_ATOMS: atom_id res chain seq x y z
N MET A 1 -3.56 -19.78 12.67
CA MET A 1 -2.11 -19.70 12.48
C MET A 1 -1.73 -18.23 12.26
N PRO A 2 -0.55 -17.75 12.67
CA PRO A 2 -0.21 -16.33 12.59
C PRO A 2 -0.11 -15.77 11.15
N GLN A 3 0.16 -16.61 10.14
CA GLN A 3 0.16 -16.19 8.72
C GLN A 3 -1.25 -15.87 8.19
N ASP A 4 -2.26 -16.66 8.59
CA ASP A 4 -3.66 -16.45 8.19
C ASP A 4 -4.20 -15.10 8.71
N ASP A 5 -3.72 -14.66 9.88
CA ASP A 5 -4.13 -13.39 10.49
C ASP A 5 -3.55 -12.19 9.74
N PHE A 6 -2.27 -12.24 9.35
CA PHE A 6 -1.64 -11.16 8.58
C PHE A 6 -2.28 -10.95 7.22
N TYR A 7 -2.45 -12.03 6.43
CA TYR A 7 -3.02 -11.90 5.09
C TYR A 7 -4.47 -11.37 5.13
N THR A 8 -5.25 -11.80 6.13
CA THR A 8 -6.62 -11.32 6.35
C THR A 8 -6.64 -9.82 6.66
N LYS A 9 -5.81 -9.36 7.60
CA LYS A 9 -5.67 -7.94 7.95
C LYS A 9 -5.18 -7.10 6.76
N MET A 10 -4.17 -7.59 6.05
CA MET A 10 -3.63 -6.95 4.86
C MET A 10 -4.72 -6.74 3.79
N ARG A 11 -5.52 -7.78 3.48
CA ARG A 11 -6.62 -7.69 2.51
C ARG A 11 -7.65 -6.65 2.92
N ALA A 12 -8.04 -6.61 4.20
CA ALA A 12 -8.97 -5.64 4.73
C ALA A 12 -8.44 -4.19 4.69
N GLY A 13 -7.12 -4.01 4.77
CA GLY A 13 -6.48 -2.68 4.78
C GLY A 13 -6.22 -2.06 3.40
N LEU A 14 -6.33 -2.80 2.29
CA LEU A 14 -5.96 -2.27 0.96
C LEU A 14 -6.80 -1.05 0.55
N SER A 15 -8.10 -1.05 0.82
CA SER A 15 -8.97 0.09 0.50
C SER A 15 -8.73 1.31 1.39
N ALA A 16 -8.23 1.12 2.62
CA ALA A 16 -7.88 2.21 3.52
C ALA A 16 -6.75 3.07 2.93
N LEU A 17 -5.73 2.45 2.32
CA LEU A 17 -4.65 3.17 1.63
C LEU A 17 -5.17 4.09 0.51
N LEU A 18 -6.14 3.62 -0.27
CA LEU A 18 -6.77 4.42 -1.32
C LEU A 18 -7.64 5.53 -0.74
N ARG A 19 -8.33 5.27 0.38
CA ARG A 19 -9.10 6.28 1.10
C ARG A 19 -8.20 7.38 1.65
N GLN A 20 -7.04 7.02 2.19
CA GLN A 20 -6.06 7.98 2.69
C GLN A 20 -5.45 8.81 1.54
N TRP A 21 -5.14 8.17 0.40
CA TRP A 21 -4.73 8.89 -0.81
C TRP A 21 -5.79 9.91 -1.27
N ARG A 22 -7.06 9.49 -1.33
CA ARG A 22 -8.19 10.38 -1.67
C ARG A 22 -8.35 11.55 -0.69
N SER A 23 -8.16 11.30 0.61
CA SER A 23 -8.36 12.29 1.67
C SER A 23 -7.24 13.35 1.71
N LEU A 24 -5.99 12.92 1.47
CA LEU A 24 -4.82 13.81 1.56
C LEU A 24 -4.44 14.44 0.21
N GLY A 25 -4.89 13.86 -0.90
CA GLY A 25 -4.64 14.36 -2.24
C GLY A 25 -5.28 15.73 -2.47
N GLN A 26 -4.53 16.65 -3.07
CA GLN A 26 -4.99 18.02 -3.37
C GLN A 26 -5.42 18.15 -4.83
N ALA A 27 -6.32 17.29 -5.28
CA ALA A 27 -6.86 17.29 -6.64
C ALA A 27 -8.26 16.68 -6.65
N ASP A 28 -9.00 16.87 -7.74
CA ASP A 28 -10.29 16.20 -7.91
C ASP A 28 -10.14 14.68 -8.08
N ALA A 29 -11.25 13.94 -7.98
CA ALA A 29 -11.21 12.48 -7.99
C ALA A 29 -10.65 11.88 -9.29
N ASP A 30 -10.95 12.48 -10.45
CA ASP A 30 -10.44 12.02 -11.74
C ASP A 30 -8.93 12.26 -11.87
N GLN A 31 -8.47 13.42 -11.41
CA GLN A 31 -7.04 13.74 -11.36
C GLN A 31 -6.28 12.83 -10.40
N LEU A 32 -6.83 12.53 -9.21
CA LEU A 32 -6.21 11.59 -8.28
C LEU A 32 -6.12 10.17 -8.85
N ALA A 33 -7.13 9.73 -9.61
CA ALA A 33 -7.14 8.44 -10.28
C ALA A 33 -6.11 8.39 -11.43
N LEU A 34 -6.00 9.47 -12.21
CA LEU A 34 -4.99 9.63 -13.26
C LEU A 34 -3.57 9.59 -12.66
N ILE A 35 -3.29 10.40 -11.63
CA ILE A 35 -1.99 10.44 -10.96
C ILE A 35 -1.61 9.05 -10.46
N LEU A 36 -2.55 8.32 -9.86
CA LEU A 36 -2.32 6.97 -9.38
C LEU A 36 -1.90 6.03 -10.53
N ALA A 37 -2.61 6.04 -11.67
CA ALA A 37 -2.29 5.17 -12.79
C ALA A 37 -0.98 5.56 -13.51
N GLU A 38 -0.74 6.84 -13.76
CA GLU A 38 0.51 7.28 -14.41
C GLU A 38 1.72 7.01 -13.52
N THR A 39 1.59 7.23 -12.20
CA THR A 39 2.65 6.88 -11.25
C THR A 39 2.92 5.39 -11.27
N ALA A 40 1.89 4.54 -11.33
CA ALA A 40 2.07 3.10 -11.40
C ALA A 40 2.91 2.68 -12.61
N ARG A 41 2.64 3.27 -13.78
CA ARG A 41 3.39 3.02 -15.02
C ARG A 41 4.84 3.50 -14.92
N VAL A 42 5.04 4.76 -14.53
CA VAL A 42 6.37 5.39 -14.48
C VAL A 42 7.26 4.74 -13.43
N ALA A 43 6.72 4.45 -12.24
CA ALA A 43 7.45 3.83 -11.14
C ALA A 43 7.52 2.29 -11.24
N LYS A 44 6.96 1.70 -12.31
CA LYS A 44 6.92 0.24 -12.56
C LYS A 44 6.29 -0.55 -11.38
N LEU A 45 5.26 0.02 -10.76
CA LEU A 45 4.52 -0.60 -9.64
C LEU A 45 3.37 -1.51 -10.14
N GLY A 46 3.19 -1.58 -11.44
CA GLY A 46 2.25 -2.42 -12.16
C GLY A 46 1.89 -1.76 -13.49
N THR A 47 1.05 -2.43 -14.26
CA THR A 47 0.59 -1.94 -15.57
C THR A 47 -0.92 -1.79 -15.52
N PRO A 48 -1.45 -0.57 -15.34
CA PRO A 48 -2.87 -0.33 -15.49
C PRO A 48 -3.30 -0.58 -16.94
N ASP A 49 -4.21 -1.54 -17.16
CA ASP A 49 -4.78 -1.84 -18.49
C ASP A 49 -5.54 -0.64 -19.05
N ALA A 50 -6.24 0.09 -18.17
CA ALA A 50 -6.88 1.36 -18.45
C ALA A 50 -6.61 2.34 -17.30
N THR A 51 -6.64 3.64 -17.60
CA THR A 51 -6.62 4.67 -16.57
C THR A 51 -7.99 4.70 -15.88
N PRO A 52 -8.08 4.47 -14.55
CA PRO A 52 -9.34 4.57 -13.83
C PRO A 52 -9.80 6.02 -13.77
N ASN A 53 -11.11 6.21 -13.65
CA ASN A 53 -11.70 7.51 -13.32
C ASN A 53 -11.92 7.63 -11.79
N GLY A 54 -12.39 8.79 -11.36
CA GLY A 54 -12.66 9.08 -9.96
C GLY A 54 -13.70 8.17 -9.34
N ALA A 55 -14.71 7.74 -10.10
CA ALA A 55 -15.73 6.80 -9.63
C ALA A 55 -15.15 5.40 -9.37
N THR A 56 -14.27 4.91 -10.23
CA THR A 56 -13.53 3.65 -10.01
C THR A 56 -12.62 3.74 -8.80
N LEU A 57 -11.89 4.85 -8.63
CA LEU A 57 -11.05 5.07 -7.45
C LEU A 57 -11.90 5.12 -6.16
N GLU A 58 -13.06 5.77 -6.22
CA GLU A 58 -14.01 5.81 -5.11
C GLU A 58 -14.49 4.41 -4.73
N GLN A 59 -14.93 3.62 -5.70
CA GLN A 59 -15.36 2.24 -5.50
C GLN A 59 -14.26 1.43 -4.81
N TRP A 60 -13.02 1.48 -5.31
CA TRP A 60 -11.90 0.75 -4.70
C TRP A 60 -11.61 1.20 -3.26
N SER A 61 -11.80 2.47 -2.92
CA SER A 61 -11.59 2.96 -1.54
C SER A 61 -12.66 2.52 -0.53
N GLN A 62 -13.77 1.97 -1.02
CA GLN A 62 -14.88 1.43 -0.22
C GLN A 62 -14.89 -0.10 -0.20
N ASP A 63 -14.20 -0.75 -1.13
CA ASP A 63 -14.19 -2.20 -1.28
C ASP A 63 -13.34 -2.89 -0.19
N THR A 64 -14.03 -3.56 0.74
CA THR A 64 -13.40 -4.34 1.82
C THR A 64 -13.10 -5.78 1.42
N GLN A 65 -13.61 -6.26 0.28
CA GLN A 65 -13.31 -7.58 -0.25
C GLN A 65 -11.97 -7.60 -0.97
N GLY A 66 -11.43 -6.43 -1.37
CA GLY A 66 -10.12 -6.30 -2.01
C GLY A 66 -10.14 -6.71 -3.48
N GLU A 67 -11.26 -6.51 -4.17
CA GLU A 67 -11.42 -6.67 -5.62
C GLU A 67 -10.92 -5.42 -6.35
N MET A 68 -9.65 -5.09 -6.13
CA MET A 68 -8.94 -4.02 -6.83
C MET A 68 -7.61 -4.53 -7.37
N PRO A 69 -7.10 -3.97 -8.47
CA PRO A 69 -5.80 -4.38 -8.98
C PRO A 69 -4.70 -3.93 -8.01
N LEU A 70 -3.81 -4.85 -7.63
CA LEU A 70 -2.82 -4.61 -6.57
C LEU A 70 -1.86 -3.43 -6.86
N TRP A 71 -1.68 -3.05 -8.13
CA TRP A 71 -0.89 -1.87 -8.48
C TRP A 71 -1.45 -0.58 -7.85
N ALA A 72 -2.76 -0.49 -7.62
CA ALA A 72 -3.42 0.71 -7.06
C ALA A 72 -2.98 1.00 -5.61
N PRO A 73 -3.19 0.10 -4.63
CA PRO A 73 -2.73 0.33 -3.25
C PRO A 73 -1.21 0.40 -3.14
N ARG A 74 -0.46 -0.36 -3.98
CA ARG A 74 1.00 -0.23 -4.08
C ARG A 74 1.43 1.17 -4.47
N THR A 75 0.75 1.77 -5.43
CA THR A 75 1.05 3.13 -5.88
C THR A 75 0.62 4.18 -4.87
N ALA A 76 -0.49 3.97 -4.17
CA ALA A 76 -0.89 4.84 -3.06
C ALA A 76 0.20 4.88 -1.97
N VAL A 77 0.73 3.74 -1.54
CA VAL A 77 1.85 3.69 -0.57
C VAL A 77 3.09 4.40 -1.09
N PHE A 78 3.44 4.23 -2.37
CA PHE A 78 4.55 4.96 -2.98
C PHE A 78 4.37 6.48 -2.86
N LEU A 79 3.16 6.99 -3.15
CA LEU A 79 2.83 8.41 -3.07
C LEU A 79 2.75 8.93 -1.63
N LEU A 80 2.05 8.21 -0.75
CA LEU A 80 1.86 8.55 0.67
C LEU A 80 3.20 8.68 1.40
N ASN A 81 4.15 7.76 1.14
CA ASN A 81 5.50 7.80 1.71
C ASN A 81 6.29 9.08 1.39
N GLN A 82 5.89 9.81 0.34
CA GLN A 82 6.55 11.03 -0.13
C GLN A 82 5.78 12.30 0.24
N MET A 83 4.61 12.18 0.86
CA MET A 83 3.78 13.34 1.18
C MET A 83 4.37 14.18 2.32
N PRO A 84 4.39 15.52 2.19
CA PRO A 84 4.83 16.42 3.27
C PRO A 84 4.01 16.29 4.56
N ALA A 85 2.75 15.87 4.45
CA ALA A 85 1.85 15.64 5.57
C ALA A 85 2.26 14.46 6.47
N ARG A 86 3.23 13.64 6.05
CA ARG A 86 3.75 12.49 6.80
C ARG A 86 2.63 11.56 7.31
N PRO A 87 1.78 11.04 6.40
CA PRO A 87 0.70 10.16 6.79
C PRO A 87 1.21 8.91 7.50
N THR A 88 0.51 8.49 8.54
CA THR A 88 0.69 7.19 9.19
C THR A 88 -0.56 6.33 8.98
N PRO A 89 -0.45 5.00 9.08
CA PRO A 89 -1.62 4.13 9.13
C PRO A 89 -2.56 4.52 10.29
N GLN A 90 -3.85 4.31 10.09
CA GLN A 90 -4.92 4.63 11.06
C GLN A 90 -5.50 3.37 11.74
N SER A 91 -5.11 2.18 11.29
CA SER A 91 -5.48 0.91 11.91
C SER A 91 -4.42 -0.18 11.63
N ASP A 92 -4.52 -1.29 12.36
CA ASP A 92 -3.62 -2.45 12.19
C ASP A 92 -3.75 -3.07 10.79
N GLU A 93 -4.96 -3.12 10.24
CA GLU A 93 -5.22 -3.58 8.87
C GLU A 93 -4.51 -2.69 7.85
N GLU A 94 -4.63 -1.37 8.00
CA GLU A 94 -3.95 -0.41 7.13
C GLU A 94 -2.43 -0.52 7.25
N ALA A 95 -1.91 -0.72 8.47
CA ALA A 95 -0.47 -0.96 8.68
C ALA A 95 0.01 -2.24 7.99
N CYS A 96 -0.77 -3.34 8.06
CA CYS A 96 -0.47 -4.59 7.35
C CYS A 96 -0.47 -4.39 5.82
N ALA A 97 -1.47 -3.69 5.29
CA ALA A 97 -1.56 -3.33 3.88
C ALA A 97 -0.38 -2.46 3.42
N TRP A 98 0.01 -1.48 4.24
CA TRP A 98 1.13 -0.60 3.98
C TRP A 98 2.45 -1.37 3.92
N ALA A 99 2.73 -2.19 4.94
CA ALA A 99 3.92 -3.02 5.02
C ALA A 99 4.02 -4.00 3.83
N TYR A 100 2.91 -4.64 3.48
CA TYR A 100 2.83 -5.53 2.32
C TYR A 100 3.16 -4.80 1.00
N CYS A 101 2.56 -3.64 0.78
CA CYS A 101 2.80 -2.83 -0.41
C CYS A 101 4.25 -2.29 -0.44
N TRP A 102 4.78 -1.86 0.70
CA TRP A 102 6.16 -1.38 0.83
C TRP A 102 7.18 -2.42 0.38
N LEU A 103 7.06 -3.65 0.90
CA LEU A 103 7.95 -4.76 0.56
C LEU A 103 7.81 -5.23 -0.90
N ARG A 104 6.70 -4.93 -1.56
CA ARG A 104 6.49 -5.22 -2.99
C ARG A 104 6.88 -4.08 -3.92
N ASN A 105 7.03 -2.86 -3.42
CA ASN A 105 7.42 -1.73 -4.24
C ASN A 105 8.93 -1.72 -4.54
N ARG A 106 9.73 -2.39 -3.70
CA ARG A 106 11.19 -2.46 -3.83
C ARG A 106 11.69 -3.81 -3.34
N SER A 107 12.86 -4.23 -3.84
CA SER A 107 13.54 -5.41 -3.31
C SER A 107 14.42 -5.02 -2.14
N PHE A 108 14.38 -5.81 -1.07
CA PHE A 108 15.24 -5.65 0.10
C PHE A 108 15.94 -6.97 0.39
N GLU A 109 17.19 -6.89 0.86
CA GLU A 109 18.01 -8.04 1.19
C GLU A 109 17.72 -8.57 2.60
N SER A 110 17.21 -7.71 3.49
CA SER A 110 16.87 -8.05 4.87
C SER A 110 15.71 -7.19 5.38
N LEU A 111 15.09 -7.66 6.46
CA LEU A 111 14.09 -6.88 7.20
C LEU A 111 14.67 -5.55 7.70
N ASP A 112 15.90 -5.55 8.18
CA ASP A 112 16.55 -4.32 8.68
C ASP A 112 16.80 -3.31 7.55
N ALA A 113 17.16 -3.77 6.34
CA ALA A 113 17.26 -2.92 5.16
C ALA A 113 15.89 -2.34 4.76
N ALA A 114 14.83 -3.15 4.82
CA ALA A 114 13.46 -2.68 4.55
C ALA A 114 13.00 -1.63 5.57
N ARG A 115 13.33 -1.82 6.85
CA ARG A 115 13.01 -0.88 7.94
C ARG A 115 13.81 0.43 7.82
N SER A 116 15.12 0.33 7.57
CA SER A 116 16.00 1.49 7.45
C SER A 116 15.68 2.37 6.25
N ALA A 117 15.06 1.81 5.21
CA ALA A 117 14.62 2.55 4.04
C ALA A 117 13.25 3.23 4.21
N LEU A 118 12.52 2.99 5.31
CA LEU A 118 11.25 3.67 5.58
C LEU A 118 11.49 5.16 5.90
N PRO A 119 10.56 6.05 5.53
CA PRO A 119 10.48 7.37 6.12
C PRO A 119 10.42 7.28 7.66
N SER A 120 11.12 8.18 8.36
CA SER A 120 11.28 8.12 9.82
C SER A 120 9.95 8.06 10.59
N HIS A 121 8.93 8.77 10.13
CA HIS A 121 7.59 8.79 10.73
C HIS A 121 6.82 7.45 10.60
N LEU A 122 7.29 6.53 9.75
CA LEU A 122 6.68 5.22 9.53
C LEU A 122 7.43 4.09 10.22
N VAL A 123 8.64 4.33 10.75
CA VAL A 123 9.47 3.27 11.35
C VAL A 123 8.76 2.62 12.54
N GLU A 124 8.24 3.43 13.47
CA GLU A 124 7.54 2.94 14.65
C GLU A 124 6.13 2.42 14.32
N PRO A 125 5.26 3.15 13.58
CA PRO A 125 3.91 2.66 13.26
C PRO A 125 3.87 1.37 12.42
N LEU A 126 4.93 1.07 11.66
CA LEU A 126 4.99 -0.13 10.82
C LEU A 126 5.86 -1.24 11.42
N ALA A 127 6.43 -1.08 12.61
CA ALA A 127 7.42 -2.04 13.13
C ALA A 127 6.89 -3.49 13.16
N GLU A 128 5.75 -3.72 13.80
CA GLU A 128 5.15 -5.05 13.91
C GLU A 128 4.61 -5.56 12.56
N ALA A 129 3.91 -4.70 11.82
CA ALA A 129 3.35 -5.04 10.52
C ALA A 129 4.42 -5.41 9.49
N LEU A 130 5.58 -4.73 9.52
CA LEU A 130 6.70 -5.00 8.63
C LEU A 130 7.37 -6.34 8.94
N GLU A 131 7.51 -6.68 10.23
CA GLU A 131 7.99 -8.00 10.63
C GLU A 131 7.05 -9.11 10.16
N ALA A 132 5.73 -8.94 10.37
CA ALA A 132 4.72 -9.90 9.94
C ALA A 132 4.73 -10.06 8.41
N ALA A 133 4.73 -8.96 7.66
CA ALA A 133 4.80 -8.96 6.20
C ALA A 133 6.08 -9.62 5.66
N TRP A 134 7.22 -9.41 6.33
CA TRP A 134 8.47 -10.05 5.95
C TRP A 134 8.42 -11.57 6.13
N ARG A 135 7.91 -12.04 7.28
CA ARG A 135 7.72 -13.49 7.53
C ARG A 135 6.79 -14.12 6.51
N ASP A 136 5.70 -13.45 6.16
CA ASP A 136 4.75 -13.88 5.12
C ASP A 136 5.46 -14.01 3.75
N GLN A 137 6.19 -12.97 3.33
CA GLN A 137 6.93 -12.96 2.07
C GLN A 137 8.00 -14.07 1.98
N GLN A 138 8.72 -14.36 3.07
CA GLN A 138 9.70 -15.45 3.07
C GLN A 138 9.01 -16.82 3.09
N GLY A 139 7.89 -16.97 3.79
CA GLY A 139 7.09 -18.19 3.77
C GLY A 139 6.63 -18.58 2.36
N LEU A 140 6.24 -17.59 1.54
CA LEU A 140 5.89 -17.79 0.13
C LEU A 140 7.07 -18.16 -0.78
N ARG A 141 8.32 -17.94 -0.34
CA ARG A 141 9.54 -18.29 -1.12
C ARG A 141 10.07 -19.68 -0.82
N LEU A 142 9.58 -20.33 0.24
CA LEU A 142 10.01 -21.65 0.69
C LEU A 142 9.12 -22.79 0.16
N VAL A 143 8.14 -22.50 -0.69
CA VAL A 143 7.22 -23.45 -1.33
C VAL A 143 7.55 -23.60 -2.81
#